data_AF-A0AAV8Z3X9-F1
#
_entry.id   AF-A0AAV8Z3X9-F1
#
_cell.length_a   1.000
_cell.length_b   1.000
_cell.length_c   1.000
_cell.angle_alpha   90.00
_cell.angle_beta   90.00
_cell.angle_gamma   90.00
#
_symmetry.space_group_name_H-M   'P 1'
#
loop_
_entity.id
_entity.type
_entity.pdbx_description
1 polymer ?
#
loop_
_entity_poly.entity_id
_entity_poly.type
_entity_poly.pdbx_seq_one_letter_code
_entity_poly.pdbx_strand_id
1 'polypeptide(L)'
;MGGHDMKDCIGGSQAEYDKPPDQLLGSETDYIFVRLNVLREYLEKELQMPNLPFKYDFDRVLDDWVFMCFFVGNDFLPHLPSLEIREGAIDRLVTLYKDCVYKTGGFLTDSGDVNLERVQLIMLQLGKAEDEIFKTRQQKELQFKAREKAKKRRSDGYNEYRPNWKLVKDTQFAPQAVGQQKAIVNARQEAYNIRRAGMQEEAQVQVTNKTVLQSMFRPAGSTDVTDSAPRGQKRKLEEVVDENSDDDQAHDEVRLWEEGFKDRYYESKFDVGPDELEFRYSVALHYVRGLCWVLRYYYQGCASWKWYFPYHYAPFASDFCNIAGLSTEFETDTKPFQPLEQLMGVFPAASSKHVPEPWGELMSSPDSPIIDFYPEDFKIDLNGKKFAWQGVALLPFVEEQRLFKALEPYYKKLTPAEMKRNMRGDDRLYVSHKNKGYDMLKNLYIQKIDCDAESAISIDGMRGTVLISETCVSVGGSLDSPVRDLERVSNNIVCSVRFRDPKYTKGYIFPARRLKGAKEPLKVLKPEDLTPQQNRNWRAQTGMAPATQRAYLDVAGHRMVNHHANIPRDYGNVPPPGNLDRRNNYQNRSER
;
A
#
# COMPACT_ATOMS: atom_id res chain seq x y z
N MET A 1 -3.91 2.27 -7.91
CA MET A 1 -4.72 2.93 -6.87
C MET A 1 -6.12 2.34 -6.95
N GLY A 2 -6.42 1.40 -6.06
CA GLY A 2 -7.80 1.02 -5.73
C GLY A 2 -7.89 1.18 -4.22
N GLY A 3 -8.47 2.28 -3.77
CA GLY A 3 -8.85 2.46 -2.37
C GLY A 3 -10.32 2.09 -2.27
N HIS A 4 -10.66 1.15 -1.40
CA HIS A 4 -12.06 0.85 -1.10
C HIS A 4 -12.61 1.94 -0.19
N ASP A 5 -13.83 2.39 -0.47
CA ASP A 5 -14.53 3.36 0.38
C ASP A 5 -15.04 2.66 1.64
N MET A 6 -15.21 3.41 2.74
CA MET A 6 -15.68 2.88 4.03
C MET A 6 -17.06 2.19 3.95
N LYS A 7 -17.82 2.45 2.88
CA LYS A 7 -19.09 1.79 2.57
C LYS A 7 -18.94 0.33 2.13
N ASP A 8 -17.73 -0.08 1.72
CA ASP A 8 -17.40 -1.44 1.28
C ASP A 8 -16.84 -2.31 2.41
N CYS A 9 -16.61 -1.75 3.60
CA CYS A 9 -16.14 -2.46 4.79
C CYS A 9 -17.27 -2.67 5.80
N ILE A 10 -18.23 -3.54 5.48
CA ILE A 10 -19.20 -4.05 6.45
C ILE A 10 -18.99 -5.55 6.56
N GLY A 11 -18.46 -6.00 7.70
CA GLY A 11 -18.20 -7.41 7.98
C GLY A 11 -19.51 -8.17 8.20
N GLY A 12 -19.94 -8.95 7.19
CA GLY A 12 -21.12 -9.84 7.21
C GLY A 12 -22.45 -9.06 7.33
N SER A 13 -23.54 -9.38 6.66
CA SER A 13 -23.98 -10.57 5.96
C SER A 13 -25.24 -10.16 5.18
N GLN A 14 -25.12 -9.75 3.91
CA GLN A 14 -26.26 -9.68 2.96
C GLN A 14 -25.92 -9.20 1.55
N ALA A 15 -24.71 -8.67 1.27
CA ALA A 15 -24.39 -8.06 -0.03
C ALA A 15 -23.47 -8.89 -0.95
N GLU A 16 -22.98 -10.06 -0.53
CA GLU A 16 -22.06 -10.88 -1.34
C GLU A 16 -22.77 -11.77 -2.38
N TYR A 17 -24.07 -12.04 -2.25
CA TYR A 17 -24.77 -12.95 -3.16
C TYR A 17 -25.28 -12.28 -4.45
N ASP A 18 -25.33 -10.94 -4.51
CA ASP A 18 -25.86 -10.19 -5.65
C ASP A 18 -24.79 -9.44 -6.47
N LYS A 19 -23.50 -9.55 -6.11
CA LYS A 19 -22.42 -9.03 -6.97
C LYS A 19 -22.15 -10.06 -8.08
N PRO A 20 -22.29 -9.71 -9.37
CA PRO A 20 -21.79 -10.57 -10.43
C PRO A 20 -20.28 -10.80 -10.20
N PRO A 21 -19.73 -11.99 -10.47
CA PRO A 21 -18.31 -12.24 -10.28
C PRO A 21 -17.48 -11.19 -11.01
N ASP A 22 -16.61 -10.49 -10.27
CA ASP A 22 -15.85 -9.32 -10.76
C ASP A 22 -14.93 -9.62 -11.95
N GLN A 23 -14.66 -10.89 -12.23
CA GLN A 23 -13.92 -11.33 -13.41
C GLN A 23 -14.56 -12.58 -14.02
N LEU A 24 -15.10 -12.42 -15.22
CA LEU A 24 -15.35 -13.56 -16.11
C LEU A 24 -14.03 -14.29 -16.37
N LEU A 25 -14.02 -15.62 -16.23
CA LEU A 25 -12.88 -16.44 -16.63
C LEU A 25 -12.47 -16.06 -18.06
N GLY A 26 -11.27 -15.48 -18.23
CA GLY A 26 -10.75 -15.05 -19.53
C GLY A 26 -10.69 -13.53 -19.78
N SER A 27 -10.96 -12.67 -18.79
CA SER A 27 -10.66 -11.23 -18.92
C SER A 27 -9.16 -10.99 -19.11
N GLU A 28 -8.79 -10.11 -20.05
CA GLU A 28 -7.39 -9.70 -20.24
C GLU A 28 -6.89 -8.94 -19.00
N THR A 29 -5.84 -9.45 -18.37
CA THR A 29 -5.18 -8.84 -17.21
C THR A 29 -3.82 -8.31 -17.64
N ASP A 30 -3.58 -7.03 -17.40
CA ASP A 30 -2.29 -6.41 -17.63
C ASP A 30 -1.34 -6.66 -16.45
N TYR A 31 -0.09 -7.01 -16.76
CA TYR A 31 0.98 -7.22 -15.77
C TYR A 31 2.11 -6.22 -15.98
N ILE A 32 2.74 -5.81 -14.88
CA ILE A 32 3.92 -4.94 -14.88
C ILE A 32 5.16 -5.69 -14.37
N PHE A 33 6.33 -5.31 -14.90
CA PHE A 33 7.62 -5.80 -14.43
C PHE A 33 8.40 -4.69 -13.72
N VAL A 34 8.81 -4.94 -12.48
CA VAL A 34 9.75 -4.08 -11.74
C VAL A 34 11.16 -4.65 -11.89
N ARG A 35 12.02 -3.94 -12.62
CA ARG A 35 13.37 -4.41 -12.96
C ARG A 35 14.38 -3.91 -11.94
N LEU A 36 14.74 -4.76 -10.97
CA LEU A 36 15.71 -4.40 -9.93
C LEU A 36 17.09 -4.03 -10.48
N ASN A 37 17.52 -4.61 -11.61
CA ASN A 37 18.78 -4.23 -12.25
C ASN A 37 18.76 -2.78 -12.74
N VAL A 38 17.61 -2.29 -13.24
CA VAL A 38 17.46 -0.90 -13.68
C VAL A 38 17.38 0.03 -12.48
N LEU A 39 16.68 -0.37 -11.42
CA LEU A 39 16.67 0.37 -10.16
C LEU A 39 18.09 0.53 -9.59
N ARG A 40 18.90 -0.53 -9.63
CA ARG A 40 20.31 -0.47 -9.24
C ARG A 40 21.11 0.54 -10.06
N GLU A 41 20.88 0.66 -11.36
CA GLU A 41 21.54 1.69 -12.18
C GLU A 41 21.14 3.12 -11.77
N TYR A 42 19.86 3.34 -11.42
CA TYR A 42 19.42 4.64 -10.89
C TYR A 42 20.06 4.95 -9.53
N LEU A 43 20.09 3.97 -8.63
CA LEU A 43 20.69 4.11 -7.31
C LEU A 43 22.20 4.27 -7.38
N GLU A 44 22.89 3.65 -8.34
CA GLU A 44 24.34 3.82 -8.56
C GLU A 44 24.67 5.28 -8.90
N LYS A 45 23.82 5.94 -9.70
CA LYS A 45 23.96 7.37 -9.99
C LYS A 45 23.61 8.24 -8.80
N GLU A 46 22.46 7.98 -8.16
CA GLU A 46 21.97 8.80 -7.05
C GLU A 46 22.88 8.72 -5.83
N LEU A 47 23.45 7.56 -5.54
CA LEU A 47 24.25 7.29 -4.35
C LEU A 47 25.77 7.36 -4.60
N GLN A 48 26.18 7.97 -5.72
CA GLN A 48 27.59 8.19 -6.01
C GLN A 48 28.17 9.22 -5.03
N MET A 49 29.36 8.91 -4.49
CA MET A 49 30.08 9.75 -3.54
C MET A 49 31.55 9.88 -3.99
N PRO A 50 31.89 10.90 -4.81
CA PRO A 50 33.26 11.10 -5.25
C PRO A 50 34.15 11.57 -4.09
N ASN A 51 35.46 11.25 -4.16
CA ASN A 51 36.46 11.70 -3.18
C ASN A 51 36.25 11.19 -1.73
N LEU A 52 35.69 9.99 -1.57
CA LEU A 52 35.60 9.35 -0.26
C LEU A 52 37.00 9.02 0.31
N PRO A 53 37.18 9.09 1.65
CA PRO A 53 38.44 8.74 2.31
C PRO A 53 38.71 7.23 2.36
N PHE A 54 37.80 6.40 1.83
CA PHE A 54 37.88 4.95 1.76
C PHE A 54 37.30 4.44 0.44
N LYS A 55 37.50 3.16 0.14
CA LYS A 55 37.03 2.55 -1.12
C LYS A 55 35.50 2.53 -1.18
N TYR A 56 34.95 3.22 -2.18
CA TYR A 56 33.53 3.14 -2.52
C TYR A 56 33.15 1.72 -2.97
N ASP A 57 32.06 1.20 -2.40
CA ASP A 57 31.47 -0.09 -2.77
C ASP A 57 29.96 0.09 -2.89
N PHE A 58 29.45 0.02 -4.12
CA PHE A 58 28.04 0.25 -4.40
C PHE A 58 27.13 -0.80 -3.74
N ASP A 59 27.57 -2.05 -3.60
CA ASP A 59 26.73 -3.07 -2.98
C ASP A 59 26.50 -2.76 -1.49
N ARG A 60 27.52 -2.23 -0.81
CA ARG A 60 27.39 -1.76 0.59
C ARG A 60 26.53 -0.52 0.74
N VAL A 61 26.62 0.40 -0.22
CA VAL A 61 25.77 1.59 -0.27
C VAL A 61 24.30 1.22 -0.53
N LEU A 62 24.05 0.16 -1.30
CA LEU A 62 22.71 -0.36 -1.50
C LEU A 62 22.14 -0.96 -0.21
N ASP A 63 22.94 -1.70 0.56
CA ASP A 63 22.53 -2.22 1.87
C ASP A 63 22.11 -1.08 2.81
N ASP A 64 22.91 0.00 2.85
CA ASP A 64 22.61 1.21 3.62
C ASP A 64 21.34 1.90 3.13
N TRP A 65 21.10 1.94 1.81
CA TRP A 65 19.87 2.50 1.24
C TRP A 65 18.63 1.71 1.64
N VAL A 66 18.71 0.37 1.60
CA VAL A 66 17.63 -0.50 2.11
C VAL A 66 17.36 -0.22 3.59
N PHE A 67 18.41 -0.11 4.39
CA PHE A 67 18.27 0.21 5.82
C PHE A 67 17.63 1.59 6.05
N MET A 68 18.01 2.61 5.26
CA MET A 68 17.38 3.93 5.32
C MET A 68 15.89 3.90 5.00
N CYS A 69 15.46 3.05 4.07
CA CYS A 69 14.04 2.89 3.74
C CYS A 69 13.21 2.39 4.94
N PHE A 70 13.79 1.61 5.86
CA PHE A 70 13.08 1.13 7.04
C PHE A 70 12.63 2.23 7.99
N PHE A 71 13.32 3.38 8.04
CA PHE A 71 12.93 4.53 8.86
C PHE A 71 11.64 5.22 8.37
N VAL A 72 11.33 5.10 7.09
CA VAL A 72 10.16 5.77 6.50
C VAL A 72 8.87 4.97 6.76
N GLY A 73 8.99 3.67 6.97
CA GLY A 73 7.88 2.80 7.34
C GLY A 73 8.11 1.36 6.91
N ASN A 74 7.74 0.42 7.77
CA ASN A 74 7.75 -1.02 7.51
C ASN A 74 6.69 -1.70 8.39
N ASP A 75 6.44 -2.99 8.17
CA ASP A 75 5.37 -3.71 8.87
C ASP A 75 5.63 -3.90 10.38
N PHE A 76 6.87 -3.76 10.83
CA PHE A 76 7.30 -4.07 12.20
C PHE A 76 7.43 -2.83 13.09
N LEU A 77 7.53 -1.63 12.49
CA LEU A 77 7.74 -0.38 13.20
C LEU A 77 6.84 0.73 12.65
N PRO A 78 6.21 1.54 13.52
CA PRO A 78 5.50 2.73 13.08
C PRO A 78 6.46 3.71 12.38
N HIS A 79 5.96 4.47 11.41
CA HIS A 79 6.76 5.48 10.73
C HIS A 79 7.12 6.63 11.68
N LEU A 80 8.33 7.19 11.54
CA LEU A 80 8.73 8.37 12.30
C LEU A 80 7.82 9.56 11.92
N PRO A 81 7.36 10.39 12.89
CA PRO A 81 6.43 11.49 12.59
C PRO A 81 6.96 12.47 11.54
N SER A 82 8.27 12.68 11.51
CA SER A 82 8.98 13.60 10.61
C SER A 82 9.30 13.02 9.23
N LEU A 83 9.01 11.74 8.95
CA LEU A 83 9.31 11.09 7.67
C LEU A 83 8.04 10.60 6.96
N GLU A 84 7.73 11.19 5.81
CA GLU A 84 6.69 10.71 4.91
C GLU A 84 7.22 10.62 3.47
N ILE A 85 6.98 9.49 2.79
CA ILE A 85 7.46 9.26 1.40
C ILE A 85 6.99 10.38 0.46
N ARG A 86 5.75 10.84 0.65
CA ARG A 86 5.14 11.90 -0.18
C ARG A 86 5.82 13.27 -0.05
N GLU A 87 6.66 13.44 0.98
CA GLU A 87 7.39 14.68 1.26
C GLU A 87 8.87 14.62 0.87
N GLY A 88 9.31 13.56 0.19
CA GLY A 88 10.72 13.39 -0.19
C GLY A 88 11.61 12.95 0.97
N ALA A 89 11.06 12.19 1.93
CA ALA A 89 11.80 11.68 3.09
C ALA A 89 13.05 10.89 2.69
N ILE A 90 12.98 10.08 1.63
CA ILE A 90 14.10 9.27 1.15
C ILE A 90 15.24 10.17 0.65
N ASP A 91 14.94 11.20 -0.14
CA ASP A 91 15.95 12.11 -0.68
C ASP A 91 16.68 12.87 0.43
N ARG A 92 15.95 13.27 1.48
CA ARG A 92 16.51 13.89 2.68
C ARG A 92 17.42 12.92 3.42
N LEU A 93 16.99 11.67 3.64
CA LEU A 93 17.80 10.64 4.28
C LEU A 93 19.08 10.34 3.49
N VAL A 94 19.00 10.25 2.16
CA VAL A 94 20.16 10.07 1.28
C VAL A 94 21.16 11.21 1.44
N THR A 95 20.69 12.45 1.54
CA THR A 95 21.55 13.61 1.78
C THR A 95 22.27 13.51 3.14
N LEU A 96 21.52 13.24 4.21
CA LEU A 96 22.08 13.06 5.56
C LEU A 96 23.05 11.89 5.65
N TYR A 97 22.76 10.81 4.93
CA TYR A 97 23.62 9.65 4.81
C TYR A 97 24.95 9.98 4.15
N LYS A 98 24.94 10.64 2.98
CA LYS A 98 26.17 11.06 2.30
C LYS A 98 27.05 11.89 3.24
N ASP A 99 26.46 12.87 3.92
CA ASP A 99 27.17 13.71 4.90
C ASP A 99 27.76 12.89 6.06
N CYS A 100 27.01 11.91 6.58
CA CYS A 100 27.47 11.00 7.63
C CYS A 100 28.66 10.15 7.15
N VAL A 101 28.57 9.59 5.94
CA VAL A 101 29.63 8.76 5.35
C VAL A 101 30.92 9.55 5.15
N TYR A 102 30.84 10.79 4.63
CA TYR A 102 32.03 11.66 4.50
C TYR A 102 32.67 11.98 5.85
N LYS A 103 31.87 12.18 6.91
CA LYS A 103 32.37 12.51 8.26
C LYS A 103 32.96 11.32 9.00
N THR A 104 32.36 10.14 8.87
CA THR A 104 32.68 8.97 9.71
C THR A 104 33.53 7.92 9.00
N GLY A 105 33.76 8.04 7.69
CA GLY A 105 34.66 7.16 6.95
C GLY A 105 34.17 5.71 6.80
N GLY A 106 32.85 5.48 6.66
CA GLY A 106 32.34 4.15 6.31
C GLY A 106 30.81 4.05 6.25
N PHE A 107 30.33 2.83 5.99
CA PHE A 107 28.92 2.48 5.75
C PHE A 107 28.08 2.29 7.03
N LEU A 108 26.76 2.39 6.93
CA LEU A 108 25.85 2.19 8.07
C LEU A 108 25.74 0.72 8.48
N THR A 109 25.81 -0.19 7.51
CA THR A 109 25.47 -1.59 7.70
C THR A 109 26.56 -2.53 7.16
N ASP A 110 26.61 -3.74 7.72
CA ASP A 110 27.42 -4.86 7.19
C ASP A 110 26.69 -6.18 7.37
N SER A 111 26.21 -6.77 6.27
CA SER A 111 25.69 -8.15 6.27
C SER A 111 24.66 -8.41 7.39
N GLY A 112 23.75 -7.46 7.64
CA GLY A 112 22.73 -7.58 8.69
C GLY A 112 23.06 -6.89 10.02
N ASP A 113 24.30 -6.43 10.23
CA ASP A 113 24.67 -5.66 11.42
C ASP A 113 24.67 -4.16 11.16
N VAL A 114 24.30 -3.38 12.18
CA VAL A 114 24.12 -1.93 12.11
C VAL A 114 25.17 -1.22 12.96
N ASN A 115 25.80 -0.17 12.41
CA ASN A 115 26.64 0.74 13.15
C ASN A 115 25.80 1.84 13.81
N LEU A 116 25.49 1.66 15.10
CA LEU A 116 24.60 2.56 15.84
C LEU A 116 25.15 3.97 16.04
N GLU A 117 26.47 4.14 16.09
CA GLU A 117 27.10 5.47 16.16
C GLU A 117 26.77 6.31 14.92
N ARG A 118 26.85 5.70 13.73
CA ARG A 118 26.51 6.38 12.48
C ARG A 118 25.02 6.64 12.34
N VAL A 119 24.18 5.71 12.81
CA VAL A 119 22.71 5.91 12.85
C VAL A 119 22.36 7.08 13.76
N GLN A 120 22.97 7.15 14.95
CA GLN A 120 22.77 8.24 15.89
C GLN A 120 23.08 9.59 15.22
N LEU A 121 24.19 9.68 14.48
CA LEU A 121 24.54 10.91 13.78
C LEU A 121 23.49 11.34 12.75
N ILE A 122 22.95 10.41 11.97
CA ILE A 122 21.89 10.72 11.00
C ILE A 122 20.62 11.19 11.72
N MET A 123 20.19 10.46 12.77
CA MET A 123 18.98 10.80 13.51
C MET A 123 19.09 12.15 14.21
N LEU A 124 20.24 12.47 14.81
CA LEU A 124 20.47 13.78 15.44
C LEU A 124 20.47 14.93 14.43
N GLN A 125 20.93 14.74 13.19
CA GLN A 125 20.79 15.77 12.15
C GLN A 125 19.37 15.88 11.63
N LEU A 126 18.66 14.75 11.48
CA LEU A 126 17.23 14.77 11.12
C LEU A 126 16.41 15.47 12.20
N GLY A 127 16.72 15.24 13.48
CA GLY A 127 16.11 15.87 14.65
C GLY A 127 16.13 17.39 14.61
N LYS A 128 17.21 17.99 14.07
CA LYS A 128 17.32 19.45 13.90
C LYS A 128 16.39 20.02 12.83
N ALA A 129 15.94 19.19 11.89
CA ALA A 129 15.07 19.60 10.79
C ALA A 129 13.59 19.31 11.07
N GLU A 130 13.23 18.63 12.17
CA GLU A 130 11.85 18.20 12.45
C GLU A 130 10.87 19.38 12.52
N ASP A 131 11.24 20.44 13.25
CA ASP A 131 10.41 21.65 13.38
C ASP A 131 10.13 22.32 12.02
N GLU A 132 11.15 22.42 11.16
CA GLU A 132 11.00 22.96 9.80
C GLU A 132 10.11 22.06 8.93
N ILE A 133 10.26 20.74 9.06
CA ILE A 133 9.46 19.75 8.33
C ILE A 133 7.98 19.90 8.70
N PHE A 134 7.65 19.96 9.99
CA PHE A 134 6.26 20.07 10.44
C PHE A 134 5.60 21.40 10.04
N LYS A 135 6.33 22.51 10.16
CA LYS A 135 5.85 23.83 9.68
C LYS A 135 5.60 23.82 8.18
N THR A 136 6.52 23.24 7.40
CA THR A 136 6.38 23.15 5.94
C THR A 136 5.21 22.25 5.53
N ARG A 137 5.02 21.12 6.23
CA ARG A 137 3.88 20.20 6.01
C ARG A 137 2.55 20.93 6.20
N GLN A 138 2.40 21.63 7.33
CA GLN A 138 1.17 22.39 7.62
C GLN A 138 0.90 23.47 6.58
N GLN A 139 1.93 24.22 6.17
CA GLN A 139 1.79 25.24 5.12
C GLN A 139 1.33 24.64 3.78
N LYS A 140 1.92 23.51 3.36
CA LYS A 140 1.52 22.81 2.13
C LYS A 140 0.08 22.31 2.21
N GLU A 141 -0.34 21.79 3.36
CA GLU A 141 -1.70 21.33 3.56
C GLU A 141 -2.71 22.49 3.49
N LEU A 142 -2.43 23.62 4.15
CA LEU A 142 -3.25 24.83 4.07
C LEU A 142 -3.34 25.35 2.62
N GLN A 143 -2.23 25.36 1.89
CA GLN A 143 -2.22 25.74 0.48
C GLN A 143 -3.03 24.78 -0.39
N PHE A 144 -2.95 23.47 -0.14
CA PHE A 144 -3.74 22.46 -0.84
C PHE A 144 -5.24 22.66 -0.57
N LYS A 145 -5.64 22.81 0.69
CA LYS A 145 -7.03 23.10 1.10
C LYS A 145 -7.55 24.38 0.44
N ALA A 146 -6.76 25.44 0.41
CA ALA A 146 -7.12 26.69 -0.25
C ALA A 146 -7.33 26.51 -1.77
N ARG A 147 -6.47 25.72 -2.44
CA ARG A 147 -6.60 25.40 -3.87
C ARG A 147 -7.84 24.57 -4.17
N GLU A 148 -8.13 23.55 -3.37
CA GLU A 148 -9.33 22.72 -3.53
C GLU A 148 -10.60 23.54 -3.29
N LYS A 149 -10.64 24.39 -2.26
CA LYS A 149 -11.76 25.32 -2.02
C LYS A 149 -11.95 26.29 -3.19
N ALA A 150 -10.87 26.81 -3.77
CA ALA A 150 -10.94 27.66 -4.96
C ALA A 150 -11.42 26.90 -6.20
N LYS A 151 -11.04 25.63 -6.37
CA LYS A 151 -11.49 24.76 -7.47
C LYS A 151 -12.97 24.40 -7.33
N LYS A 152 -13.44 24.06 -6.12
CA LYS A 152 -14.86 23.82 -5.79
C LYS A 152 -15.68 25.07 -6.11
N ARG A 153 -15.27 26.25 -5.64
CA ARG A 153 -15.91 27.54 -5.98
C ARG A 153 -15.99 27.82 -7.48
N ARG A 154 -14.96 27.48 -8.26
CA ARG A 154 -15.00 27.64 -9.74
C ARG A 154 -15.95 26.64 -10.40
N SER A 155 -16.03 25.42 -9.89
CA SER A 155 -16.96 24.39 -10.35
C SER A 155 -18.41 24.76 -10.01
N ASP A 156 -18.65 25.26 -8.81
CA ASP A 156 -19.96 25.73 -8.35
C ASP A 156 -20.38 27.02 -9.07
N GLY A 157 -19.43 27.92 -9.35
CA GLY A 157 -19.64 29.08 -10.21
C GLY A 157 -19.97 28.72 -11.68
N TYR A 158 -19.63 27.51 -12.13
CA TYR A 158 -20.10 26.99 -13.43
C TYR A 158 -21.58 26.58 -13.38
N ASN A 159 -22.10 26.21 -12.20
CA ASN A 159 -23.53 25.97 -11.97
C ASN A 159 -24.34 27.28 -11.85
N GLU A 160 -23.72 28.41 -11.49
CA GLU A 160 -24.33 29.75 -11.59
C GLU A 160 -24.55 30.19 -13.05
N TYR A 161 -23.82 29.61 -14.00
CA TYR A 161 -24.02 29.81 -15.44
C TYR A 161 -25.04 28.83 -16.05
N ARG A 162 -25.88 28.18 -15.24
CA ARG A 162 -27.09 27.54 -15.76
C ARG A 162 -28.05 28.66 -16.20
N PRO A 163 -28.40 28.76 -17.50
CA PRO A 163 -29.42 29.72 -17.91
C PRO A 163 -30.68 29.48 -17.08
N ASN A 164 -31.22 30.53 -16.47
CA ASN A 164 -32.43 30.41 -15.65
C ASN A 164 -33.55 29.85 -16.53
N TRP A 165 -33.77 28.54 -16.45
CA TRP A 165 -34.67 27.84 -17.34
C TRP A 165 -36.11 28.34 -17.20
N LYS A 166 -36.47 28.91 -16.05
CA LYS A 166 -37.78 29.55 -15.84
C LYS A 166 -37.98 30.78 -16.73
N LEU A 167 -36.92 31.50 -17.07
CA LEU A 167 -36.96 32.66 -17.96
C LEU A 167 -36.88 32.28 -19.46
N VAL A 168 -36.40 31.08 -19.78
CA VAL A 168 -36.19 30.63 -21.16
C VAL A 168 -37.30 29.68 -21.65
N LYS A 169 -37.91 28.90 -20.76
CA LYS A 169 -38.90 27.84 -21.08
C LYS A 169 -40.13 28.32 -21.86
N ASP A 170 -40.56 29.57 -21.63
CA ASP A 170 -41.77 30.15 -22.24
C ASP A 170 -41.43 31.08 -23.43
N THR A 171 -40.18 31.06 -23.89
CA THR A 171 -39.67 31.93 -24.96
C THR A 171 -39.48 31.15 -26.26
N GLN A 172 -39.36 31.88 -27.38
CA GLN A 172 -39.03 31.30 -28.68
C GLN A 172 -37.64 30.62 -28.74
N PHE A 173 -36.82 30.79 -27.70
CA PHE A 173 -35.50 30.15 -27.56
C PHE A 173 -35.55 28.85 -26.74
N ALA A 174 -36.71 28.44 -26.24
CA ALA A 174 -36.88 27.14 -25.60
C ALA A 174 -36.57 26.01 -26.60
N PRO A 175 -35.79 24.99 -26.25
CA PRO A 175 -35.47 23.91 -27.17
C PRO A 175 -36.73 23.12 -27.52
N GLN A 176 -36.94 22.96 -28.83
CA GLN A 176 -38.05 22.21 -29.40
C GLN A 176 -37.56 20.85 -29.88
N ALA A 177 -38.44 19.85 -29.87
CA ALA A 177 -38.15 18.52 -30.40
C ALA A 177 -37.73 18.61 -31.88
N VAL A 178 -36.77 17.77 -32.27
CA VAL A 178 -36.24 17.73 -33.64
C VAL A 178 -37.38 17.47 -34.62
N GLY A 179 -37.62 18.42 -35.55
CA GLY A 179 -38.71 18.37 -36.53
C GLY A 179 -39.88 19.33 -36.28
N GLN A 180 -39.95 20.01 -35.12
CA GLN A 180 -41.01 21.01 -34.81
C GLN A 180 -40.51 22.47 -34.79
N GLN A 181 -39.32 22.74 -35.31
CA GLN A 181 -38.68 24.06 -35.22
C GLN A 181 -39.49 25.14 -35.94
N LYS A 182 -40.02 26.11 -35.18
CA LYS A 182 -40.61 27.34 -35.73
C LYS A 182 -39.51 28.37 -36.04
N ALA A 183 -39.69 29.14 -37.11
CA ALA A 183 -38.77 30.23 -37.43
C ALA A 183 -38.76 31.29 -36.32
N ILE A 184 -37.57 31.66 -35.85
CA ILE A 184 -37.37 32.70 -34.83
C ILE A 184 -37.66 34.06 -35.46
N VAL A 185 -38.58 34.83 -34.89
CA VAL A 185 -38.98 36.16 -35.37
C VAL A 185 -38.61 37.20 -34.33
N ASN A 186 -37.94 38.30 -34.74
CA ASN A 186 -37.52 39.37 -33.83
C ASN A 186 -36.69 38.92 -32.61
N ALA A 187 -35.73 38.01 -32.84
CA ALA A 187 -34.83 37.46 -31.82
C ALA A 187 -34.21 38.53 -30.88
N ARG A 188 -33.89 39.71 -31.43
CA ARG A 188 -33.28 40.82 -30.68
C ARG A 188 -34.20 41.39 -29.62
N GLN A 189 -35.51 41.45 -29.88
CA GLN A 189 -36.51 41.98 -28.96
C GLN A 189 -36.84 40.98 -27.86
N GLU A 190 -36.88 39.68 -28.20
CA GLU A 190 -37.08 38.63 -27.20
C GLU A 190 -35.89 38.49 -26.25
N ALA A 191 -34.65 38.56 -26.78
CA ALA A 191 -33.45 38.63 -25.96
C ALA A 191 -33.36 39.91 -25.10
N TYR A 192 -34.02 41.00 -25.50
CA TYR A 192 -34.16 42.20 -24.68
C TYR A 192 -35.16 41.98 -23.54
N ASN A 193 -36.29 41.35 -23.81
CA ASN A 193 -37.31 41.03 -22.80
C ASN A 193 -36.77 40.06 -21.73
N ILE A 194 -36.02 39.03 -22.14
CA ILE A 194 -35.38 38.08 -21.21
C ILE A 194 -34.39 38.80 -20.29
N ARG A 195 -33.57 39.71 -20.83
CA ARG A 195 -32.64 40.53 -20.02
C ARG A 195 -33.36 41.46 -19.05
N ARG A 196 -34.47 42.06 -19.48
CA ARG A 196 -35.27 42.96 -18.63
C ARG A 196 -35.98 42.19 -17.50
N ALA A 197 -36.46 40.98 -17.78
CA ALA A 197 -37.06 40.09 -16.78
C ALA A 197 -36.00 39.61 -15.76
N GLY A 198 -34.80 39.23 -16.22
CA GLY A 198 -33.69 38.87 -15.34
C GLY A 198 -33.29 39.98 -14.37
N MET A 199 -33.19 41.24 -14.85
CA MET A 199 -32.90 42.39 -13.97
C MET A 199 -34.00 42.67 -12.93
N GLN A 200 -35.28 42.41 -13.26
CA GLN A 200 -36.39 42.58 -12.32
C GLN A 200 -36.41 41.48 -11.24
N GLU A 201 -36.09 40.23 -11.63
CA GLU A 201 -35.97 39.10 -10.70
C GLU A 201 -34.81 39.31 -9.72
N GLU A 202 -33.64 39.74 -10.20
CA GLU A 202 -32.48 40.06 -9.35
C GLU A 202 -32.77 41.21 -8.36
N ALA A 203 -33.49 42.25 -8.81
CA ALA A 203 -33.92 43.33 -7.94
C ALA A 203 -34.89 42.86 -6.83
N GLN A 204 -35.79 41.91 -7.14
CA GLN A 204 -36.70 41.32 -6.15
C GLN A 204 -35.98 40.40 -5.15
N VAL A 205 -34.99 39.62 -5.60
CA VAL A 205 -34.18 38.73 -4.75
C VAL A 205 -33.29 39.53 -3.79
N GLN A 206 -32.70 40.63 -4.25
CA GLN A 206 -31.94 41.53 -3.36
C GLN A 206 -32.83 42.21 -2.32
N VAL A 207 -34.05 42.61 -2.68
CA VAL A 207 -35.01 43.20 -1.73
C VAL A 207 -35.46 42.17 -0.69
N THR A 208 -35.80 40.94 -1.09
CA THR A 208 -36.22 39.86 -0.19
C THR A 208 -35.11 39.40 0.76
N ASN A 209 -33.87 39.26 0.27
CA ASN A 209 -32.73 38.94 1.14
C ASN A 209 -32.45 40.06 2.15
N LYS A 210 -32.68 41.32 1.77
CA LYS A 210 -32.54 42.48 2.68
C LYS A 210 -33.64 42.51 3.75
N THR A 211 -34.88 42.14 3.43
CA THR A 211 -35.97 42.02 4.41
C THR A 211 -35.78 40.83 5.35
N VAL A 212 -35.28 39.70 4.86
CA VAL A 212 -34.96 38.53 5.71
C VAL A 212 -33.82 38.88 6.68
N LEU A 213 -32.75 39.54 6.22
CA LEU A 213 -31.67 40.01 7.08
C LEU A 213 -32.16 41.02 8.13
N GLN A 214 -33.04 41.95 7.77
CA GLN A 214 -33.63 42.93 8.70
C GLN A 214 -34.57 42.30 9.73
N SER A 215 -35.24 41.20 9.37
CA SER A 215 -36.13 40.48 10.29
C SER A 215 -35.39 39.69 11.37
N MET A 216 -34.10 39.40 11.18
CA MET A 216 -33.22 38.77 12.18
C MET A 216 -32.65 39.75 13.22
N PHE A 217 -32.82 41.06 13.05
CA PHE A 217 -32.28 42.11 13.94
C PHE A 217 -33.33 42.78 14.84
N ARG A 218 -34.51 42.17 15.07
CA ARG A 218 -35.45 42.69 16.08
C ARG A 218 -35.15 42.09 17.46
N PRO A 219 -35.02 42.91 18.53
CA PRO A 219 -34.91 42.38 19.88
C PRO A 219 -36.22 41.70 20.29
N ALA A 220 -36.12 40.56 20.98
CA ALA A 220 -37.26 39.84 21.51
C ALA A 220 -37.96 40.67 22.61
N GLY A 221 -39.10 41.28 22.28
CA GLY A 221 -39.94 41.96 23.28
C GLY A 221 -40.79 43.09 22.74
N SER A 222 -41.85 42.78 21.98
CA SER A 222 -43.06 43.61 21.96
C SER A 222 -44.25 42.77 21.50
N THR A 223 -45.16 42.50 22.44
CA THR A 223 -46.49 41.94 22.19
C THR A 223 -47.36 42.99 21.51
N ASP A 224 -47.89 42.68 20.32
CA ASP A 224 -49.22 43.16 19.95
C ASP A 224 -49.89 42.21 18.97
N VAL A 225 -51.13 41.86 19.31
CA VAL A 225 -52.02 40.95 18.60
C VAL A 225 -52.93 41.78 17.72
N THR A 226 -52.98 41.52 16.41
CA THR A 226 -54.24 41.60 15.64
C THR A 226 -54.23 40.62 14.46
N ASP A 227 -55.38 39.98 14.32
CA ASP A 227 -55.71 38.83 13.48
C ASP A 227 -56.23 39.30 12.10
N SER A 228 -55.87 38.61 11.01
CA SER A 228 -56.70 38.42 9.78
C SER A 228 -55.95 37.73 8.62
N ALA A 229 -55.97 36.37 8.64
CA ALA A 229 -56.12 35.37 7.55
C ALA A 229 -55.37 35.48 6.18
N PRO A 230 -55.22 34.39 5.37
CA PRO A 230 -55.62 32.99 5.58
C PRO A 230 -54.49 31.95 5.47
N ARG A 231 -54.83 30.75 5.97
CA ARG A 231 -54.08 29.50 5.94
C ARG A 231 -53.86 28.95 4.54
N GLY A 232 -52.67 28.38 4.31
CA GLY A 232 -52.54 27.09 3.64
C GLY A 232 -51.52 26.99 2.50
N GLN A 233 -50.26 26.73 2.82
CA GLN A 233 -49.44 25.77 2.07
C GLN A 233 -48.38 25.16 3.00
N LYS A 234 -48.37 23.83 3.06
CA LYS A 234 -47.48 23.00 3.88
C LYS A 234 -46.02 23.39 3.62
N ARG A 235 -45.31 23.86 4.64
CA ARG A 235 -43.84 23.92 4.62
C ARG A 235 -43.33 22.47 4.63
N LYS A 236 -42.67 22.06 3.55
CA LYS A 236 -41.67 20.99 3.62
C LYS A 236 -40.58 21.51 4.55
N LEU A 237 -40.39 20.82 5.68
CA LEU A 237 -39.18 20.90 6.47
C LEU A 237 -38.10 20.17 5.69
N GLU A 238 -37.55 20.83 4.66
CA GLU A 238 -36.20 20.53 4.20
C GLU A 238 -35.35 21.54 4.95
N GLU A 239 -34.76 21.09 6.06
CA GLU A 239 -33.62 21.74 6.69
C GLU A 239 -32.62 22.03 5.56
N VAL A 240 -32.47 23.31 5.25
CA VAL A 240 -31.25 23.79 4.59
C VAL A 240 -30.19 23.61 5.66
N VAL A 241 -29.64 22.40 5.72
CA VAL A 241 -28.34 22.16 6.34
C VAL A 241 -27.41 23.11 5.60
N ASP A 242 -26.87 24.07 6.33
CA ASP A 242 -25.85 24.97 5.84
C ASP A 242 -24.59 24.13 5.53
N GLU A 243 -24.51 23.57 4.32
CA GLU A 243 -23.38 22.75 3.84
C GLU A 243 -22.07 23.58 3.68
N ASN A 244 -21.99 24.79 4.26
CA ASN A 244 -20.80 25.65 4.21
C ASN A 244 -19.94 25.64 5.48
N SER A 245 -20.27 24.86 6.51
CA SER A 245 -19.33 24.59 7.61
C SER A 245 -18.50 23.32 7.37
N ASP A 246 -17.66 23.34 6.33
CA ASP A 246 -16.55 22.38 6.13
C ASP A 246 -15.43 22.55 7.20
N ASP A 247 -15.76 23.05 8.40
CA ASP A 247 -14.83 23.34 9.50
C ASP A 247 -14.83 22.27 10.61
N ASP A 248 -15.46 21.11 10.36
CA ASP A 248 -15.29 19.90 11.17
C ASP A 248 -13.91 19.25 10.90
N GLN A 249 -12.84 20.04 10.95
CA GLN A 249 -11.50 19.50 11.12
C GLN A 249 -11.43 18.98 12.55
N ALA A 250 -11.30 17.65 12.69
CA ALA A 250 -10.90 17.04 13.95
C ALA A 250 -9.72 17.83 14.50
N HIS A 251 -9.91 18.44 15.67
CA HIS A 251 -8.92 19.31 16.29
C HIS A 251 -7.66 18.48 16.57
N ASP A 252 -6.60 18.66 15.77
CA ASP A 252 -5.33 17.98 16.02
C ASP A 252 -4.76 18.53 17.33
N GLU A 253 -4.87 17.75 18.40
CA GLU A 253 -4.44 18.13 19.75
C GLU A 253 -2.92 18.33 19.83
N VAL A 254 -2.16 17.59 19.01
CA VAL A 254 -0.69 17.57 19.07
C VAL A 254 -0.09 18.84 18.48
N ARG A 255 -0.65 19.34 17.37
CA ARG A 255 -0.19 20.56 16.67
C ARG A 255 1.32 20.53 16.44
N LEU A 256 1.76 19.63 15.56
CA LEU A 256 3.18 19.41 15.25
C LEU A 256 3.91 20.66 14.73
N TRP A 257 3.19 21.65 14.21
CA TRP A 257 3.75 22.89 13.66
C TRP A 257 3.97 24.02 14.69
N GLU A 258 3.59 23.81 15.97
CA GLU A 258 3.73 24.79 17.05
C GLU A 258 4.82 24.38 18.05
N GLU A 259 5.46 25.37 18.70
CA GLU A 259 6.42 25.10 19.78
C GLU A 259 5.79 24.23 20.88
N GLY A 260 6.60 23.36 21.51
CA GLY A 260 6.14 22.40 22.52
C GLY A 260 5.38 21.20 21.94
N PHE A 261 5.43 20.96 20.61
CA PHE A 261 4.74 19.81 19.99
C PHE A 261 5.17 18.46 20.58
N LYS A 262 6.43 18.36 21.01
CA LYS A 262 7.00 17.12 21.52
C LYS A 262 6.34 16.68 22.81
N ASP A 263 6.13 17.62 23.73
CA ASP A 263 5.49 17.34 25.01
C ASP A 263 4.02 16.97 24.80
N ARG A 264 3.29 17.71 23.96
CA ARG A 264 1.90 17.37 23.59
C ARG A 264 1.79 16.01 22.90
N TYR A 265 2.78 15.64 22.08
CA TYR A 265 2.79 14.34 21.41
C TYR A 265 2.95 13.19 22.41
N TYR A 266 3.94 13.28 23.31
CA TYR A 266 4.15 12.23 24.30
C TYR A 266 3.00 12.13 25.30
N GLU A 267 2.43 13.25 25.72
CA GLU A 267 1.26 13.28 26.60
C GLU A 267 0.03 12.67 25.89
N SER A 268 -0.27 13.08 24.66
CA SER A 268 -1.44 12.58 23.92
C SER A 268 -1.31 11.12 23.46
N LYS A 269 -0.12 10.68 23.03
CA LYS A 269 0.07 9.37 22.38
C LYS A 269 0.58 8.28 23.33
N PHE A 270 1.28 8.66 24.39
CA PHE A 270 1.88 7.72 25.34
C PHE A 270 1.36 7.90 26.77
N ASP A 271 0.58 8.95 27.06
CA ASP A 271 0.13 9.30 28.42
C ASP A 271 1.31 9.57 29.37
N VAL A 272 2.35 10.24 28.85
CA VAL A 272 3.62 10.51 29.54
C VAL A 272 3.91 12.00 29.61
N GLY A 273 4.26 12.48 30.81
CA GLY A 273 4.52 13.90 31.06
C GLY A 273 5.83 14.44 30.44
N PRO A 274 6.03 15.77 30.45
CA PRO A 274 7.22 16.41 29.88
C PRO A 274 8.53 16.06 30.62
N ASP A 275 8.45 15.76 31.92
CA ASP A 275 9.61 15.50 32.77
C ASP A 275 10.20 14.08 32.59
N GLU A 276 9.46 13.17 31.95
CA GLU A 276 9.84 11.76 31.77
C GLU A 276 10.70 11.53 30.52
N LEU A 277 11.84 12.21 30.45
CA LEU A 277 12.79 12.10 29.33
C LEU A 277 13.34 10.68 29.16
N GLU A 278 13.51 9.93 30.25
CA GLU A 278 13.97 8.54 30.22
C GLU A 278 13.04 7.63 29.42
N PHE A 279 11.72 7.87 29.51
CA PHE A 279 10.74 7.12 28.73
C PHE A 279 10.93 7.37 27.22
N ARG A 280 11.14 8.63 26.81
CA ARG A 280 11.36 8.99 25.39
C ARG A 280 12.58 8.26 24.82
N TYR A 281 13.66 8.23 25.59
CA TYR A 281 14.88 7.50 25.23
C TYR A 281 14.65 5.98 25.21
N SER A 282 13.87 5.44 26.15
CA SER A 282 13.49 4.02 26.13
C SER A 282 12.73 3.64 24.85
N VAL A 283 11.76 4.45 24.40
CA VAL A 283 11.04 4.21 23.15
C VAL A 283 12.01 4.25 21.96
N ALA A 284 12.94 5.21 21.92
CA ALA A 284 13.98 5.28 20.88
C ALA A 284 14.90 4.05 20.89
N LEU A 285 15.31 3.55 22.06
CA LEU A 285 16.12 2.33 22.17
C LEU A 285 15.37 1.10 21.65
N HIS A 286 14.09 0.95 21.99
CA HIS A 286 13.25 -0.13 21.45
C HIS A 286 13.08 -0.03 19.93
N TYR A 287 12.93 1.19 19.41
CA TYR A 287 12.80 1.44 17.98
C TYR A 287 14.10 1.07 17.21
N VAL A 288 15.26 1.50 17.71
CA VAL A 288 16.56 1.13 17.12
C VAL A 288 16.80 -0.36 17.18
N ARG A 289 16.44 -1.00 18.32
CA ARG A 289 16.51 -2.46 18.42
C ARG A 289 15.64 -3.11 17.36
N GLY A 290 14.46 -2.57 17.08
CA GLY A 290 13.62 -3.02 15.98
C GLY A 290 14.25 -2.86 14.60
N LEU A 291 14.90 -1.73 14.33
CA LEU A 291 15.61 -1.55 13.05
C LEU A 291 16.72 -2.59 12.86
N CYS A 292 17.47 -2.91 13.92
CA CYS A 292 18.45 -3.99 13.90
C CYS A 292 17.79 -5.36 13.66
N TRP A 293 16.63 -5.61 14.28
CA TRP A 293 15.87 -6.84 14.07
C TRP A 293 15.41 -6.96 12.62
N VAL A 294 14.86 -5.89 12.05
CA VAL A 294 14.37 -5.85 10.66
C VAL A 294 15.52 -6.10 9.70
N LEU A 295 16.65 -5.41 9.85
CA LEU A 295 17.79 -5.63 8.96
C LEU A 295 18.29 -7.08 9.03
N ARG A 296 18.40 -7.66 10.24
CA ARG A 296 18.75 -9.07 10.38
C ARG A 296 17.72 -10.00 9.77
N TYR A 297 16.42 -9.72 9.94
CA TYR A 297 15.33 -10.49 9.34
C TYR A 297 15.51 -10.65 7.82
N TYR A 298 15.86 -9.56 7.13
CA TYR A 298 16.08 -9.59 5.68
C TYR A 298 17.42 -10.20 5.24
N TYR A 299 18.51 -10.00 6.00
CA TYR A 299 19.86 -10.39 5.55
C TYR A 299 20.33 -11.75 6.10
N GLN A 300 19.88 -12.13 7.30
CA GLN A 300 20.33 -13.31 8.04
C GLN A 300 19.17 -14.25 8.45
N GLY A 301 17.92 -13.83 8.21
CA GLY A 301 16.71 -14.52 8.68
C GLY A 301 16.24 -14.02 10.05
N CYS A 302 15.11 -14.56 10.53
CA CYS A 302 14.48 -14.10 11.76
C CYS A 302 15.41 -14.20 12.98
N ALA A 303 15.74 -13.04 13.56
CA ALA A 303 16.68 -12.92 14.68
C ALA A 303 16.06 -13.32 16.03
N SER A 304 14.78 -12.99 16.24
CA SER A 304 13.98 -13.45 17.38
C SER A 304 12.51 -13.53 17.00
N TRP A 305 11.88 -14.67 17.24
CA TRP A 305 10.44 -14.87 17.04
C TRP A 305 9.58 -14.26 18.16
N LYS A 306 10.21 -13.79 19.24
CA LYS A 306 9.54 -13.21 20.41
C LYS A 306 9.60 -11.69 20.45
N TRP A 307 10.62 -11.12 19.81
CA TRP A 307 10.81 -9.68 19.81
C TRP A 307 9.67 -8.98 19.08
N TYR A 308 9.16 -7.91 19.68
CA TYR A 308 8.21 -6.99 19.06
C TYR A 308 8.49 -5.57 19.56
N PHE A 309 7.96 -4.56 18.86
CA PHE A 309 8.02 -3.17 19.30
C PHE A 309 6.80 -2.87 20.21
N PRO A 310 6.98 -2.61 21.51
CA PRO A 310 5.88 -2.60 22.49
C PRO A 310 5.14 -1.25 22.58
N TYR A 311 5.10 -0.50 21.48
CA TYR A 311 4.42 0.79 21.43
C TYR A 311 3.68 0.96 20.09
N HIS A 312 2.57 1.69 20.12
CA HIS A 312 1.76 1.98 18.94
C HIS A 312 2.35 3.09 18.06
N TYR A 313 3.20 3.95 18.62
CA TYR A 313 3.73 5.13 17.95
C TYR A 313 5.26 5.17 18.00
N ALA A 314 5.85 5.83 17.02
CA ALA A 314 7.30 6.01 16.93
C ALA A 314 7.75 7.22 17.77
N PRO A 315 9.00 7.25 18.24
CA PRO A 315 9.60 8.44 18.86
C PRO A 315 9.97 9.48 17.79
N PHE A 316 10.41 10.67 18.19
CA PHE A 316 10.98 11.64 17.24
C PHE A 316 12.45 11.32 16.94
N ALA A 317 12.96 11.77 15.78
CA ALA A 317 14.36 11.57 15.41
C ALA A 317 15.32 12.24 16.41
N SER A 318 14.90 13.35 17.02
CA SER A 318 15.63 14.03 18.09
C SER A 318 15.78 13.21 19.38
N ASP A 319 14.98 12.16 19.61
CA ASP A 319 15.06 11.28 20.80
C ASP A 319 16.10 10.17 20.70
N PHE A 320 16.68 9.96 19.52
CA PHE A 320 17.70 8.93 19.27
C PHE A 320 19.08 9.38 19.77
N CYS A 321 19.18 9.77 21.04
CA CYS A 321 20.45 10.04 21.70
C CYS A 321 20.92 8.82 22.50
N ASN A 322 22.24 8.65 22.64
CA ASN A 322 22.88 7.58 23.41
C ASN A 322 22.53 6.15 22.96
N ILE A 323 22.20 5.96 21.68
CA ILE A 323 21.88 4.64 21.11
C ILE A 323 23.15 3.84 20.74
N ALA A 324 24.32 4.49 20.70
CA ALA A 324 25.59 3.86 20.29
C ALA A 324 25.98 2.62 21.12
N GLY A 325 25.64 2.61 22.42
CA GLY A 325 25.97 1.51 23.34
C GLY A 325 24.91 0.41 23.44
N LEU A 326 23.83 0.50 22.66
CA LEU A 326 22.74 -0.48 22.72
C LEU A 326 23.22 -1.82 22.14
N SER A 327 22.94 -2.91 22.86
CA SER A 327 23.19 -4.25 22.36
C SER A 327 22.31 -4.56 21.14
N THR A 328 22.93 -5.04 20.07
CA THR A 328 22.25 -5.52 18.86
C THR A 328 21.94 -7.02 18.94
N GLU A 329 22.15 -7.65 20.09
CA GLU A 329 21.89 -9.07 20.31
C GLU A 329 20.42 -9.34 20.67
N PHE A 330 19.92 -10.47 20.19
CA PHE A 330 18.55 -10.95 20.40
C PHE A 330 18.59 -12.31 21.08
N GLU A 331 17.48 -12.72 21.70
CA GLU A 331 17.43 -14.05 22.31
C GLU A 331 17.64 -15.14 21.26
N THR A 332 18.61 -16.02 21.53
CA THR A 332 18.88 -17.16 20.64
C THR A 332 17.87 -18.27 20.88
N ASP A 333 17.71 -19.14 19.89
CA ASP A 333 16.90 -20.37 19.98
C ASP A 333 15.40 -20.11 20.25
N THR A 334 14.92 -18.90 19.94
CA THR A 334 13.49 -18.59 19.89
C THR A 334 12.79 -19.37 18.77
N LYS A 335 11.52 -19.70 18.96
CA LYS A 335 10.73 -20.53 18.05
C LYS A 335 9.47 -19.79 17.63
N PRO A 336 8.99 -20.00 16.39
CA PRO A 336 7.66 -19.52 16.00
C PRO A 336 6.60 -20.17 16.89
N PHE A 337 5.50 -19.46 17.09
CA PHE A 337 4.30 -20.02 17.72
C PHE A 337 3.79 -21.20 16.90
N GLN A 338 3.13 -22.14 17.55
CA GLN A 338 2.38 -23.16 16.81
C GLN A 338 1.21 -22.48 16.06
N PRO A 339 0.76 -23.04 14.92
CA PRO A 339 -0.28 -22.40 14.11
C PRO A 339 -1.53 -21.99 14.90
N LEU A 340 -2.02 -22.82 15.81
CA LEU A 340 -3.22 -22.50 16.60
C LEU A 340 -2.95 -21.43 17.66
N GLU A 341 -1.77 -21.45 18.28
CA GLU A 341 -1.35 -20.42 19.24
C GLU A 341 -1.26 -19.05 18.55
N GLN A 342 -0.72 -19.02 17.33
CA GLN A 342 -0.67 -17.81 16.51
C GLN A 342 -2.09 -17.31 16.18
N LEU A 343 -3.03 -18.21 15.84
CA LEU A 343 -4.42 -17.80 15.58
C LEU A 343 -5.05 -17.15 16.81
N MET A 344 -4.80 -17.67 18.01
CA MET A 344 -5.25 -17.02 19.25
C MET A 344 -4.60 -15.65 19.45
N GLY A 345 -3.32 -15.49 19.08
CA GLY A 345 -2.62 -14.21 19.19
C GLY A 345 -2.99 -13.16 18.13
N VAL A 346 -3.71 -13.53 17.06
CA VAL A 346 -3.99 -12.64 15.91
C VAL A 346 -5.48 -12.42 15.66
N PHE A 347 -6.33 -13.42 15.89
CA PHE A 347 -7.74 -13.31 15.54
C PHE A 347 -8.55 -12.54 16.58
N PRO A 348 -9.54 -11.73 16.14
CA PRO A 348 -10.57 -11.21 17.02
C PRO A 348 -11.56 -12.31 17.39
N ALA A 349 -12.32 -12.10 18.48
CA ALA A 349 -13.35 -13.04 18.96
C ALA A 349 -14.37 -13.44 17.88
N ALA A 350 -14.70 -12.53 16.96
CA ALA A 350 -15.62 -12.79 15.84
C ALA A 350 -15.14 -13.90 14.87
N SER A 351 -13.85 -14.23 14.89
CA SER A 351 -13.24 -15.28 14.06
C SER A 351 -12.96 -16.58 14.82
N SER A 352 -13.55 -16.76 16.01
CA SER A 352 -13.35 -17.93 16.89
C SER A 352 -13.67 -19.28 16.22
N LYS A 353 -14.52 -19.32 15.19
CA LYS A 353 -14.83 -20.53 14.41
C LYS A 353 -13.62 -21.20 13.71
N HIS A 354 -12.49 -20.50 13.61
CA HIS A 354 -11.28 -20.99 12.94
C HIS A 354 -10.25 -21.64 13.89
N VAL A 355 -10.46 -21.49 15.19
CA VAL A 355 -9.70 -22.19 16.25
C VAL A 355 -10.53 -23.37 16.78
N PRO A 356 -9.91 -24.33 17.51
CA PRO A 356 -10.67 -25.40 18.16
C PRO A 356 -11.76 -24.82 19.06
N GLU A 357 -12.93 -25.45 19.08
CA GLU A 357 -14.10 -24.98 19.84
C GLU A 357 -13.76 -24.63 21.31
N PRO A 358 -13.01 -25.47 22.07
CA PRO A 358 -12.66 -25.12 23.46
C PRO A 358 -11.72 -23.92 23.60
N TRP A 359 -10.98 -23.58 22.55
CA TRP A 359 -10.11 -22.39 22.53
C TRP A 359 -10.91 -21.15 22.14
N GLY A 360 -11.87 -21.30 21.23
CA GLY A 360 -12.78 -20.22 20.86
C GLY A 360 -13.58 -19.68 22.05
N GLU A 361 -13.97 -20.53 23.00
CA GLU A 361 -14.61 -20.12 24.25
C GLU A 361 -13.76 -19.13 25.06
N LEU A 362 -12.42 -19.24 25.03
CA LEU A 362 -11.52 -18.33 25.73
C LEU A 362 -11.52 -16.91 25.14
N MET A 363 -11.96 -16.75 23.89
CA MET A 363 -12.02 -15.45 23.21
C MET A 363 -13.31 -14.68 23.53
N SER A 364 -14.32 -15.33 24.11
CA SER A 364 -15.65 -14.74 24.32
C SER A 364 -16.17 -14.87 25.75
N SER A 365 -15.67 -15.82 26.54
CA SER A 365 -16.09 -16.00 27.92
C SER A 365 -15.60 -14.83 28.81
N PRO A 366 -16.48 -14.14 29.55
CA PRO A 366 -16.10 -13.09 30.49
C PRO A 366 -15.17 -13.58 31.62
N ASP A 367 -15.23 -14.88 31.95
CA ASP A 367 -14.40 -15.51 32.99
C ASP A 367 -13.03 -15.97 32.45
N SER A 368 -12.75 -15.76 31.15
CA SER A 368 -11.49 -16.16 30.53
C SER A 368 -10.32 -15.34 31.08
N PRO A 369 -9.19 -15.96 31.44
CA PRO A 369 -8.02 -15.27 31.99
C PRO A 369 -7.28 -14.39 30.97
N ILE A 370 -7.72 -14.42 29.71
CA ILE A 370 -7.15 -13.68 28.57
C ILE A 370 -8.24 -12.93 27.78
N ILE A 371 -9.42 -12.70 28.38
CA ILE A 371 -10.52 -11.99 27.72
C ILE A 371 -10.13 -10.54 27.35
N ASP A 372 -9.22 -9.94 28.11
CA ASP A 372 -8.67 -8.60 27.89
C ASP A 372 -7.93 -8.47 26.56
N PHE A 373 -7.50 -9.57 25.94
CA PHE A 373 -6.86 -9.55 24.62
C PHE A 373 -7.86 -9.36 23.46
N TYR A 374 -9.15 -9.55 23.70
CA TYR A 374 -10.18 -9.58 22.64
C TYR A 374 -11.29 -8.55 22.89
N PRO A 375 -10.98 -7.23 22.88
CA PRO A 375 -12.01 -6.21 22.99
C PRO A 375 -12.97 -6.27 21.80
N GLU A 376 -14.28 -6.11 22.05
CA GLU A 376 -15.28 -6.04 20.98
C GLU A 376 -15.18 -4.72 20.18
N ASP A 377 -14.80 -3.64 20.85
CA ASP A 377 -14.60 -2.31 20.26
C ASP A 377 -13.27 -1.72 20.75
N PHE A 378 -12.57 -1.01 19.87
CA PHE A 378 -11.28 -0.41 20.15
C PHE A 378 -11.10 0.91 19.40
N LYS A 379 -10.32 1.82 19.99
CA LYS A 379 -10.11 3.14 19.42
C LYS A 379 -9.16 3.06 18.22
N ILE A 380 -9.53 3.73 17.13
CA ILE A 380 -8.65 4.00 15.99
C ILE A 380 -8.21 5.46 16.07
N ASP A 381 -6.91 5.70 16.23
CA ASP A 381 -6.35 7.04 16.15
C ASP A 381 -5.95 7.37 14.71
N LEU A 382 -6.60 8.36 14.10
CA LEU A 382 -6.29 8.79 12.74
C LEU A 382 -4.88 9.39 12.61
N ASN A 383 -4.31 9.92 13.69
CA ASN A 383 -2.94 10.46 13.73
C ASN A 383 -2.59 11.37 12.53
N GLY A 384 -3.50 12.29 12.19
CA GLY A 384 -3.34 13.23 11.07
C GLY A 384 -3.61 12.64 9.67
N LYS A 385 -4.04 11.38 9.55
CA LYS A 385 -4.44 10.75 8.28
C LYS A 385 -5.94 10.93 8.01
N LYS A 386 -6.32 10.81 6.74
CA LYS A 386 -7.69 11.11 6.27
C LYS A 386 -8.66 9.96 6.43
N PHE A 387 -8.18 8.72 6.37
CA PHE A 387 -9.03 7.53 6.36
C PHE A 387 -8.68 6.60 7.52
N ALA A 388 -9.69 5.93 8.09
CA ALA A 388 -9.53 5.04 9.23
C ALA A 388 -8.53 3.90 8.99
N TRP A 389 -8.47 3.35 7.77
CA TRP A 389 -7.50 2.30 7.39
C TRP A 389 -6.03 2.77 7.39
N GLN A 390 -5.80 4.09 7.47
CA GLN A 390 -4.46 4.67 7.66
C GLN A 390 -4.14 4.98 9.13
N GLY A 391 -5.15 4.89 10.01
CA GLY A 391 -5.01 5.15 11.43
C GLY A 391 -4.38 4.00 12.19
N VAL A 392 -4.07 4.24 13.45
CA VAL A 392 -3.47 3.29 14.38
C VAL A 392 -4.57 2.63 15.20
N ALA A 393 -4.69 1.31 15.10
CA ALA A 393 -5.58 0.52 15.96
C ALA A 393 -4.94 0.37 17.34
N LEU A 394 -5.60 0.88 18.38
CA LEU A 394 -5.12 0.81 19.76
C LEU A 394 -5.62 -0.47 20.41
N LEU A 395 -4.87 -1.55 20.20
CA LEU A 395 -5.15 -2.87 20.76
C LEU A 395 -4.18 -3.17 21.91
N PRO A 396 -4.63 -3.91 22.94
CA PRO A 396 -3.72 -4.41 23.95
C PRO A 396 -2.74 -5.42 23.33
N PHE A 397 -1.46 -5.33 23.70
CA PHE A 397 -0.46 -6.31 23.27
C PHE A 397 -0.68 -7.65 23.98
N VAL A 398 -0.61 -8.75 23.23
CA VAL A 398 -0.79 -10.10 23.76
C VAL A 398 0.43 -10.53 24.57
N GLU A 399 0.21 -10.87 25.84
CA GLU A 399 1.27 -11.41 26.69
C GLU A 399 1.45 -12.93 26.45
N GLU A 400 2.53 -13.30 25.75
CA GLU A 400 2.86 -14.69 25.35
C GLU A 400 2.69 -15.70 26.50
N GLN A 401 3.26 -15.39 27.67
CA GLN A 401 3.24 -16.32 28.81
C GLN A 401 1.83 -16.54 29.37
N ARG A 402 0.99 -15.48 29.40
CA ARG A 402 -0.41 -15.58 29.84
C ARG A 402 -1.23 -16.38 28.83
N LEU A 403 -1.01 -16.14 27.53
CA LEU A 403 -1.65 -16.89 26.45
C LEU A 403 -1.37 -18.39 26.59
N PHE A 404 -0.11 -18.80 26.65
CA PHE A 404 0.24 -20.23 26.75
C PHE A 404 -0.30 -20.90 28.01
N LYS A 405 -0.26 -20.19 29.14
CA LYS A 405 -0.82 -20.69 30.40
C LYS A 405 -2.33 -20.92 30.31
N ALA A 406 -3.06 -20.05 29.60
CA ALA A 406 -4.50 -20.22 29.38
C ALA A 406 -4.82 -21.42 28.46
N LEU A 407 -3.95 -21.70 27.49
CA LEU A 407 -4.13 -22.78 26.52
C LEU A 407 -3.74 -24.17 27.07
N GLU A 408 -2.81 -24.23 28.03
CA GLU A 408 -2.24 -25.47 28.59
C GLU A 408 -3.29 -26.56 28.93
N PRO A 409 -4.41 -26.26 29.62
CA PRO A 409 -5.42 -27.27 29.95
C PRO A 409 -6.16 -27.86 28.74
N TYR A 410 -6.14 -27.16 27.61
CA TYR A 410 -6.96 -27.46 26.43
C TYR A 410 -6.19 -28.20 25.34
N TYR A 411 -4.86 -28.28 25.38
CA TYR A 411 -4.10 -29.06 24.39
C TYR A 411 -4.52 -30.54 24.33
N LYS A 412 -4.92 -31.12 25.47
CA LYS A 412 -5.39 -32.51 25.54
C LYS A 412 -6.78 -32.72 24.94
N LYS A 413 -7.52 -31.64 24.68
CA LYS A 413 -8.85 -31.67 24.08
C LYS A 413 -8.82 -31.55 22.55
N LEU A 414 -7.65 -31.33 21.96
CA LEU A 414 -7.51 -31.22 20.51
C LEU A 414 -7.80 -32.57 19.83
N THR A 415 -8.55 -32.51 18.74
CA THR A 415 -8.76 -33.68 17.88
C THR A 415 -7.45 -34.07 17.17
N PRO A 416 -7.32 -35.33 16.70
CA PRO A 416 -6.13 -35.75 15.94
C PRO A 416 -5.85 -34.88 14.70
N ALA A 417 -6.90 -34.40 14.02
CA ALA A 417 -6.77 -33.50 12.87
C ALA A 417 -6.24 -32.11 13.29
N GLU A 418 -6.67 -31.60 14.43
CA GLU A 418 -6.19 -30.32 14.99
C GLU A 418 -4.75 -30.41 15.46
N MET A 419 -4.38 -31.49 16.14
CA MET A 419 -3.00 -31.75 16.50
C MET A 419 -2.10 -31.78 15.26
N LYS A 420 -2.55 -32.45 14.18
CA LYS A 420 -1.79 -32.55 12.92
C LYS A 420 -1.60 -31.19 12.24
N ARG A 421 -2.62 -30.33 12.19
CA ARG A 421 -2.49 -28.97 11.61
C ARG A 421 -1.72 -27.99 12.50
N ASN A 422 -1.52 -28.32 13.78
CA ASN A 422 -0.78 -27.52 14.74
C ASN A 422 0.73 -27.87 14.80
N MET A 423 1.20 -28.75 13.92
CA MET A 423 2.61 -29.12 13.82
C MET A 423 3.27 -28.44 12.61
N ARG A 424 4.53 -28.02 12.77
CA ARG A 424 5.33 -27.49 11.66
C ARG A 424 5.64 -28.61 10.67
N GLY A 425 5.23 -28.43 9.41
CA GLY A 425 5.53 -29.35 8.32
C GLY A 425 6.85 -29.04 7.60
N ASP A 426 7.18 -29.88 6.62
CA ASP A 426 8.27 -29.68 5.68
C ASP A 426 7.75 -29.13 4.34
N ASP A 427 8.63 -28.45 3.59
CA ASP A 427 8.35 -28.08 2.20
C ASP A 427 8.24 -29.32 1.32
N ARG A 428 7.74 -29.15 0.09
CA ARG A 428 7.55 -30.26 -0.86
C ARG A 428 8.26 -30.00 -2.17
N LEU A 429 8.99 -31.01 -2.64
CA LEU A 429 9.63 -31.01 -3.94
C LEU A 429 8.93 -32.02 -4.86
N TYR A 430 8.44 -31.53 -6.00
CA TYR A 430 7.80 -32.34 -7.03
C TYR A 430 8.71 -32.44 -8.25
N VAL A 431 9.05 -33.67 -8.66
CA VAL A 431 9.98 -33.94 -9.76
C VAL A 431 9.34 -34.85 -10.79
N SER A 432 9.27 -34.39 -12.03
CA SER A 432 8.76 -35.18 -13.17
C SER A 432 9.80 -36.19 -13.66
N HIS A 433 9.35 -37.29 -14.27
CA HIS A 433 10.22 -38.31 -14.90
C HIS A 433 11.27 -37.79 -15.90
N LYS A 434 11.08 -36.59 -16.46
CA LYS A 434 12.04 -35.96 -17.38
C LYS A 434 13.24 -35.31 -16.68
N ASN A 435 13.17 -35.11 -15.37
CA ASN A 435 14.23 -34.46 -14.61
C ASN A 435 15.28 -35.49 -14.17
N LYS A 436 16.56 -35.09 -14.19
CA LYS A 436 17.70 -35.97 -13.86
C LYS A 436 17.66 -36.50 -12.42
N GLY A 437 17.03 -35.77 -11.51
CA GLY A 437 16.87 -36.17 -10.11
C GLY A 437 15.76 -37.20 -9.87
N TYR A 438 14.95 -37.53 -10.88
CA TYR A 438 13.77 -38.38 -10.71
C TYR A 438 14.12 -39.79 -10.22
N ASP A 439 15.05 -40.48 -10.88
CA ASP A 439 15.39 -41.87 -10.54
C ASP A 439 15.98 -41.98 -9.14
N MET A 440 16.78 -41.00 -8.73
CA MET A 440 17.31 -40.91 -7.37
C MET A 440 16.18 -40.84 -6.33
N LEU A 441 15.21 -39.93 -6.52
CA LEU A 441 14.09 -39.77 -5.58
C LEU A 441 13.16 -40.98 -5.60
N LYS A 442 12.89 -41.55 -6.78
CA LYS A 442 12.10 -42.78 -6.93
C LYS A 442 12.73 -43.96 -6.19
N ASN A 443 14.07 -44.08 -6.23
CA ASN A 443 14.78 -45.16 -5.56
C ASN A 443 14.65 -45.10 -4.03
N LEU A 444 14.49 -43.91 -3.43
CA LEU A 444 14.23 -43.78 -1.99
C LEU A 444 12.95 -44.53 -1.58
N TYR A 445 11.89 -44.41 -2.39
CA TYR A 445 10.64 -45.12 -2.18
C TYR A 445 10.75 -46.63 -2.39
N ILE A 446 11.51 -47.06 -3.40
CA ILE A 446 11.72 -48.50 -3.69
C ILE A 446 12.46 -49.19 -2.54
N GLN A 447 13.46 -48.50 -1.97
CA GLN A 447 14.27 -49.01 -0.88
C GLN A 447 13.54 -49.00 0.47
N LYS A 448 12.33 -48.45 0.55
CA LYS A 448 11.53 -48.31 1.78
C LYS A 448 12.35 -47.73 2.92
N ILE A 449 13.11 -46.68 2.62
CA ILE A 449 13.86 -45.92 3.62
C ILE A 449 12.87 -45.38 4.66
N ASP A 450 13.33 -45.25 5.91
CA ASP A 450 12.56 -44.64 6.98
C ASP A 450 12.07 -43.24 6.59
N CYS A 451 10.84 -42.89 6.97
CA CYS A 451 10.24 -41.64 6.54
C CYS A 451 10.98 -40.42 7.07
N ASP A 452 11.67 -40.53 8.20
CA ASP A 452 12.44 -39.46 8.85
C ASP A 452 13.94 -39.50 8.54
N ALA A 453 14.39 -40.44 7.70
CA ALA A 453 15.76 -40.46 7.23
C ALA A 453 16.05 -39.30 6.26
N GLU A 454 17.06 -38.50 6.61
CA GLU A 454 17.52 -37.36 5.83
C GLU A 454 18.48 -37.81 4.71
N SER A 455 18.21 -37.39 3.47
CA SER A 455 19.10 -37.62 2.32
C SER A 455 19.49 -36.31 1.65
N ALA A 456 20.79 -35.99 1.60
CA ALA A 456 21.27 -34.80 0.92
C ALA A 456 21.18 -34.98 -0.62
N ILE A 457 20.73 -33.93 -1.32
CA ILE A 457 20.57 -33.96 -2.77
C ILE A 457 21.26 -32.79 -3.45
N SER A 458 21.67 -33.00 -4.70
CA SER A 458 22.00 -31.92 -5.63
C SER A 458 21.45 -32.23 -7.02
N ILE A 459 20.55 -31.36 -7.52
CA ILE A 459 19.85 -31.54 -8.79
C ILE A 459 19.98 -30.25 -9.59
N ASP A 460 20.75 -30.27 -10.68
CA ASP A 460 20.94 -29.12 -11.59
C ASP A 460 21.25 -27.79 -10.88
N GLY A 461 22.04 -27.85 -9.80
CA GLY A 461 22.44 -26.68 -9.00
C GLY A 461 21.59 -26.43 -7.75
N MET A 462 20.37 -26.97 -7.67
CA MET A 462 19.58 -26.99 -6.43
C MET A 462 20.25 -27.91 -5.41
N ARG A 463 20.23 -27.52 -4.13
CA ARG A 463 20.77 -28.30 -3.01
C ARG A 463 19.80 -28.26 -1.84
N GLY A 464 19.82 -29.32 -1.05
CA GLY A 464 19.03 -29.41 0.17
C GLY A 464 19.00 -30.84 0.68
N THR A 465 18.09 -31.09 1.60
CA THR A 465 17.86 -32.41 2.18
C THR A 465 16.44 -32.84 1.85
N VAL A 466 16.26 -34.09 1.46
CA VAL A 466 14.95 -34.68 1.22
C VAL A 466 14.65 -35.80 2.19
N LEU A 467 13.36 -36.00 2.45
CA LEU A 467 12.80 -37.10 3.22
C LEU A 467 11.61 -37.69 2.47
N ILE A 468 11.30 -38.95 2.73
CA ILE A 468 10.13 -39.59 2.12
C ILE A 468 8.85 -38.90 2.60
N SER A 469 7.93 -38.67 1.65
CA SER A 469 6.58 -38.19 1.92
C SER A 469 5.60 -39.36 1.89
N GLU A 470 4.86 -39.56 2.98
CA GLU A 470 3.77 -40.56 3.09
C GLU A 470 2.62 -40.25 2.12
N THR A 471 2.44 -38.99 1.76
CA THR A 471 1.36 -38.54 0.87
C THR A 471 1.74 -38.60 -0.62
N CYS A 472 2.90 -39.18 -0.97
CA CYS A 472 3.28 -39.34 -2.37
C CYS A 472 2.39 -40.38 -3.06
N VAL A 473 1.68 -39.96 -4.11
CA VAL A 473 0.95 -40.89 -4.98
C VAL A 473 1.98 -41.74 -5.73
N SER A 474 1.80 -43.06 -5.72
CA SER A 474 2.72 -43.99 -6.40
C SER A 474 2.78 -43.71 -7.90
N VAL A 475 3.92 -44.04 -8.51
CA VAL A 475 4.08 -43.93 -9.98
C VAL A 475 3.07 -44.83 -10.67
N GLY A 476 2.35 -44.28 -11.65
CA GLY A 476 1.23 -44.96 -12.31
C GLY A 476 -0.08 -44.96 -11.51
N GLY A 477 -0.06 -44.46 -10.27
CA GLY A 477 -1.25 -44.26 -9.44
C GLY A 477 -2.16 -43.15 -9.96
N SER A 478 -3.32 -42.98 -9.31
CA SER A 478 -4.26 -41.89 -9.61
C SER A 478 -4.51 -41.05 -8.37
N LEU A 479 -4.67 -39.74 -8.57
CA LEU A 479 -5.01 -38.76 -7.53
C LEU A 479 -6.35 -38.11 -7.91
N ASP A 480 -7.36 -38.30 -7.05
CA ASP A 480 -8.62 -37.60 -7.18
C ASP A 480 -8.46 -36.12 -6.82
N SER A 481 -9.14 -35.24 -7.57
CA SER A 481 -9.12 -33.81 -7.27
C SER A 481 -9.86 -33.53 -5.95
N PRO A 482 -9.27 -32.75 -5.03
CA PRO A 482 -9.98 -32.25 -3.84
C PRO A 482 -10.95 -31.11 -4.17
N VAL A 483 -10.84 -30.51 -5.36
CA VAL A 483 -11.72 -29.45 -5.85
C VAL A 483 -12.81 -30.07 -6.71
N ARG A 484 -14.06 -29.72 -6.42
CA ARG A 484 -15.24 -30.16 -7.19
C ARG A 484 -15.07 -29.78 -8.67
N ASP A 485 -15.58 -30.63 -9.55
CA ASP A 485 -15.63 -30.41 -10.99
C ASP A 485 -14.27 -30.38 -11.72
N LEU A 486 -13.17 -30.67 -11.03
CA LEU A 486 -11.88 -30.93 -11.66
C LEU A 486 -11.65 -32.44 -11.81
N GLU A 487 -11.11 -32.83 -12.96
CA GLU A 487 -10.83 -34.22 -13.28
C GLU A 487 -9.71 -34.80 -12.40
N ARG A 488 -9.79 -36.13 -12.17
CA ARG A 488 -8.71 -36.87 -11.51
C ARG A 488 -7.46 -36.90 -12.38
N VAL A 489 -6.30 -36.83 -11.74
CA VAL A 489 -5.02 -37.05 -12.41
C VAL A 489 -4.72 -38.55 -12.38
N SER A 490 -4.78 -39.20 -13.54
CA SER A 490 -4.44 -40.62 -13.68
C SER A 490 -3.00 -40.80 -14.18
N ASN A 491 -2.43 -41.99 -13.93
CA ASN A 491 -1.08 -42.36 -14.34
C ASN A 491 -0.01 -41.34 -13.89
N ASN A 492 0.10 -41.14 -12.57
CA ASN A 492 1.03 -40.18 -12.00
C ASN A 492 2.49 -40.46 -12.44
N ILE A 493 3.12 -39.45 -13.05
CA ILE A 493 4.52 -39.47 -13.53
C ILE A 493 5.44 -38.53 -12.72
N VAL A 494 4.97 -38.03 -11.58
CA VAL A 494 5.68 -37.09 -10.72
C VAL A 494 5.97 -37.76 -9.38
N CYS A 495 7.20 -37.63 -8.90
CA CYS A 495 7.61 -38.02 -7.56
C CYS A 495 7.53 -36.80 -6.64
N SER A 496 6.97 -36.96 -5.43
CA SER A 496 6.89 -35.91 -4.41
C SER A 496 7.68 -36.34 -3.18
N VAL A 497 8.58 -35.50 -2.70
CA VAL A 497 9.33 -35.72 -1.44
C VAL A 497 9.18 -34.52 -0.51
N ARG A 498 9.42 -34.74 0.79
CA ARG A 498 9.61 -33.63 1.73
C ARG A 498 10.98 -33.00 1.47
N PHE A 499 11.07 -31.69 1.57
CA PHE A 499 12.28 -30.91 1.28
C PHE A 499 12.60 -29.98 2.45
N ARG A 500 13.89 -29.84 2.73
CA ARG A 500 14.45 -28.88 3.68
C ARG A 500 15.61 -28.15 3.02
N ASP A 501 15.67 -26.84 3.22
CA ASP A 501 16.79 -26.03 2.78
C ASP A 501 18.12 -26.51 3.39
N PRO A 502 19.27 -26.21 2.74
CA PRO A 502 20.58 -26.49 3.29
C PRO A 502 20.76 -25.91 4.71
N LYS A 503 21.29 -26.73 5.62
CA LYS A 503 21.60 -26.31 6.99
C LYS A 503 22.99 -25.65 7.04
N TYR A 504 23.09 -24.51 7.72
CA TYR A 504 24.34 -23.81 7.97
C TYR A 504 24.72 -23.90 9.45
N THR A 505 25.99 -23.69 9.79
CA THR A 505 26.44 -23.68 11.18
C THR A 505 25.78 -22.55 11.97
N LYS A 506 25.53 -22.76 13.27
CA LYS A 506 24.99 -21.69 14.14
C LYS A 506 25.90 -20.47 14.09
N GLY A 507 25.31 -19.29 13.86
CA GLY A 507 26.05 -18.03 13.71
C GLY A 507 26.73 -17.85 12.34
N TYR A 508 26.42 -18.66 11.33
CA TYR A 508 26.88 -18.42 9.97
C TYR A 508 26.31 -17.09 9.45
N ILE A 509 27.19 -16.21 9.00
CA ILE A 509 26.82 -14.91 8.42
C ILE A 509 26.79 -15.06 6.90
N PHE A 510 25.66 -14.74 6.29
CA PHE A 510 25.53 -14.60 4.84
C PHE A 510 26.11 -13.25 4.41
N PRO A 511 27.28 -13.20 3.73
CA PRO A 511 27.88 -11.93 3.36
C PRO A 511 27.06 -11.26 2.25
N ALA A 512 26.71 -9.99 2.46
CA ALA A 512 26.03 -9.16 1.45
C ALA A 512 27.01 -8.71 0.37
N ARG A 513 27.41 -9.65 -0.51
CA ARG A 513 28.42 -9.40 -1.56
C ARG A 513 28.07 -10.16 -2.82
N ARG A 514 28.48 -9.61 -3.97
CA ARG A 514 28.38 -10.33 -5.24
C ARG A 514 29.18 -11.63 -5.22
N LEU A 515 28.58 -12.68 -5.78
CA LEU A 515 29.24 -13.96 -5.97
C LEU A 515 30.40 -13.83 -6.96
N LYS A 516 31.47 -14.58 -6.72
CA LYS A 516 32.63 -14.62 -7.62
C LYS A 516 32.20 -15.13 -9.00
N GLY A 517 32.47 -14.34 -10.04
CA GLY A 517 32.11 -14.69 -11.42
C GLY A 517 30.70 -14.29 -11.85
N ALA A 518 29.96 -13.55 -11.01
CA ALA A 518 28.70 -12.94 -11.41
C ALA A 518 28.90 -12.05 -12.65
N LYS A 519 27.98 -12.17 -13.64
CA LYS A 519 27.98 -11.38 -14.87
C LYS A 519 26.87 -10.36 -14.80
N GLU A 520 27.23 -9.09 -14.94
CA GLU A 520 26.24 -8.00 -14.90
C GLU A 520 25.32 -8.02 -16.14
N PRO A 521 24.02 -7.74 -15.97
CA PRO A 521 23.14 -7.51 -17.09
C PRO A 521 23.55 -6.24 -17.85
N LEU A 522 23.14 -6.15 -19.11
CA LEU A 522 23.39 -4.96 -19.92
C LEU A 522 22.69 -3.74 -19.31
N LYS A 523 23.42 -2.61 -19.26
CA LYS A 523 22.87 -1.35 -18.75
C LYS A 523 21.73 -0.86 -19.64
N VAL A 524 20.64 -0.44 -19.00
CA VAL A 524 19.44 0.08 -19.66
C VAL A 524 19.45 1.59 -19.72
N LEU A 525 20.05 2.26 -18.73
CA LEU A 525 20.12 3.71 -18.69
C LEU A 525 21.07 4.23 -19.76
N LYS A 526 20.68 5.35 -20.35
CA LYS A 526 21.52 6.06 -21.31
C LYS A 526 22.80 6.53 -20.62
N PRO A 527 23.99 6.16 -21.13
CA PRO A 527 25.23 6.74 -20.65
C PRO A 527 25.25 8.25 -20.91
N GLU A 528 25.81 9.01 -19.97
CA GLU A 528 25.90 10.48 -20.08
C GLU A 528 27.07 10.89 -20.98
N ASP A 529 28.16 10.12 -20.99
CA ASP A 529 29.40 10.38 -21.74
C ASP A 529 29.38 9.89 -23.20
N LEU A 530 28.22 9.88 -23.86
CA LEU A 530 28.13 9.46 -25.25
C LEU A 530 28.63 10.54 -26.20
N THR A 531 29.54 10.17 -27.11
CA THR A 531 29.89 11.03 -28.25
C THR A 531 28.63 11.35 -29.08
N PRO A 532 28.59 12.47 -29.84
CA PRO A 532 27.42 12.82 -30.65
C PRO A 532 26.94 11.71 -31.60
N GLN A 533 27.88 10.90 -32.11
CA GLN A 533 27.59 9.77 -33.00
C GLN A 533 27.00 8.56 -32.25
N GLN A 534 27.55 8.22 -31.08
CA GLN A 534 26.99 7.15 -30.24
C GLN A 534 25.62 7.54 -29.67
N ASN A 535 25.43 8.82 -29.34
CA ASN A 535 24.17 9.35 -28.84
C ASN A 535 23.02 9.20 -29.85
N ARG A 536 23.27 9.47 -31.14
CA ARG A 536 22.29 9.26 -32.23
C ARG A 536 21.92 7.78 -32.42
N ASN A 537 22.87 6.88 -32.17
CA ASN A 537 22.70 5.44 -32.36
C ASN A 537 22.20 4.71 -31.10
N TRP A 538 22.14 5.39 -29.96
CA TRP A 538 21.68 4.78 -28.72
C TRP A 538 20.19 4.45 -28.78
N ARG A 539 19.81 3.29 -28.22
CA ARG A 539 18.43 2.83 -28.08
C ARG A 539 18.26 2.26 -26.68
N ALA A 540 17.20 2.67 -25.99
CA ALA A 540 16.86 2.13 -24.67
C ALA A 540 16.51 0.64 -24.79
N GLN A 541 17.10 -0.20 -23.93
CA GLN A 541 16.81 -1.63 -23.92
C GLN A 541 15.59 -1.92 -23.03
N THR A 542 14.39 -1.82 -23.62
CA THR A 542 13.10 -1.93 -22.92
C THR A 542 12.58 -3.37 -22.76
N GLY A 543 13.44 -4.39 -22.77
CA GLY A 543 13.02 -5.80 -22.64
C GLY A 543 14.04 -6.73 -21.98
N MET A 544 13.63 -7.98 -21.74
CA MET A 544 14.48 -9.09 -21.22
C MET A 544 15.51 -9.58 -22.25
N ALA A 545 15.34 -9.21 -23.51
CA ALA A 545 16.24 -9.48 -24.64
C ALA A 545 16.48 -8.17 -25.42
N PRO A 546 17.56 -8.06 -26.22
CA PRO A 546 17.62 -7.05 -27.28
C PRO A 546 16.35 -7.22 -28.12
N ALA A 547 15.65 -6.13 -28.44
CA ALA A 547 14.37 -6.16 -29.13
C ALA A 547 14.35 -7.18 -30.28
N THR A 548 13.84 -8.39 -30.02
CA THR A 548 13.44 -9.30 -31.08
C THR A 548 12.17 -8.70 -31.63
N GLN A 549 12.25 -8.28 -32.89
CA GLN A 549 11.18 -7.71 -33.67
C GLN A 549 9.85 -8.41 -33.34
N ARG A 550 8.94 -7.68 -32.69
CA ARG A 550 7.52 -8.08 -32.71
C ARG A 550 7.08 -7.90 -34.15
N ALA A 551 7.00 -9.01 -34.90
CA ALA A 551 6.31 -9.02 -36.17
C ALA A 551 4.83 -8.74 -35.88
N TYR A 552 4.36 -7.54 -36.22
CA TYR A 552 2.94 -7.24 -36.27
C TYR A 552 2.47 -7.59 -37.69
N LEU A 553 1.43 -8.43 -37.81
CA LEU A 553 0.76 -8.54 -39.10
C LEU A 553 0.07 -7.20 -39.38
N ASP A 554 0.40 -6.55 -40.49
CA ASP A 554 -0.34 -5.37 -40.93
C ASP A 554 -1.83 -5.73 -41.16
N VAL A 555 -2.70 -4.74 -41.30
CA VAL A 555 -4.14 -4.93 -41.56
C VAL A 555 -4.38 -5.77 -42.82
N ALA A 556 -3.47 -5.73 -43.80
CA ALA A 556 -3.48 -6.62 -44.96
C ALA A 556 -3.15 -8.09 -44.59
N GLY A 557 -2.21 -8.29 -43.66
CA GLY A 557 -1.85 -9.60 -43.13
C GLY A 557 -2.97 -10.23 -42.30
N HIS A 558 -3.62 -9.44 -41.43
CA HIS A 558 -4.81 -9.89 -40.70
C HIS A 558 -5.95 -10.26 -41.65
N ARG A 559 -6.13 -9.53 -42.75
CA ARG A 559 -7.11 -9.86 -43.80
C ARG A 559 -6.82 -11.18 -44.50
N MET A 560 -5.56 -11.49 -44.82
CA MET A 560 -5.21 -12.78 -45.42
C MET A 560 -5.40 -13.95 -44.46
N VAL A 561 -5.00 -13.82 -43.20
CA VAL A 561 -5.19 -14.87 -42.20
C VAL A 561 -6.67 -15.15 -41.97
N ASN A 562 -7.49 -14.10 -41.89
CA ASN A 562 -8.95 -14.23 -41.78
C ASN A 562 -9.62 -14.77 -43.05
N HIS A 563 -9.01 -14.62 -44.23
CA HIS A 563 -9.52 -15.21 -45.47
C HIS A 563 -9.26 -16.73 -45.54
N HIS A 564 -8.20 -17.22 -44.88
CA HIS A 564 -7.86 -18.65 -44.87
C HIS A 564 -8.35 -19.40 -43.62
N ALA A 565 -8.49 -18.70 -42.49
CA ALA A 565 -9.14 -19.22 -41.31
C ALA A 565 -10.66 -19.02 -41.48
N ASN A 566 -11.37 -20.09 -41.82
CA ASN A 566 -12.82 -20.13 -42.06
C ASN A 566 -13.61 -19.90 -40.75
N ILE A 567 -13.38 -18.76 -40.09
CA ILE A 567 -14.05 -18.36 -38.85
C ILE A 567 -15.31 -17.58 -39.26
N PRO A 568 -16.52 -18.10 -38.98
CA PRO A 568 -17.74 -17.35 -39.24
C PRO A 568 -17.76 -16.14 -38.30
N ARG A 569 -17.88 -14.92 -38.84
CA ARG A 569 -18.24 -13.74 -38.04
C ARG A 569 -19.54 -13.13 -38.53
N ASP A 570 -20.44 -12.95 -37.58
CA ASP A 570 -21.59 -12.06 -37.65
C ASP A 570 -21.14 -10.64 -38.00
N TYR A 571 -21.78 -10.06 -39.02
CA TYR A 571 -21.53 -8.70 -39.48
C TYR A 571 -22.16 -7.70 -38.52
N GLY A 572 -21.34 -6.96 -37.78
CA GLY A 572 -21.81 -5.86 -36.94
C GLY A 572 -20.68 -4.96 -36.45
N ASN A 573 -20.10 -4.16 -37.34
CA ASN A 573 -19.63 -2.78 -37.09
C ASN A 573 -18.72 -2.30 -38.22
N VAL A 574 -19.28 -1.52 -39.15
CA VAL A 574 -18.53 -0.70 -40.10
C VAL A 574 -18.36 0.69 -39.45
N PRO A 575 -17.13 1.17 -39.18
CA PRO A 575 -16.92 2.55 -38.75
C PRO A 575 -17.04 3.51 -39.96
N PRO A 576 -17.55 4.75 -39.78
CA PRO A 576 -17.82 5.66 -40.89
C PRO A 576 -16.52 6.22 -41.51
N PRO A 577 -16.53 6.58 -42.80
CA PRO A 577 -15.33 7.08 -43.49
C PRO A 577 -14.98 8.51 -43.04
N GLY A 578 -13.74 8.69 -42.61
CA GLY A 578 -13.15 9.99 -42.28
C GLY A 578 -12.80 10.80 -43.53
N ASN A 579 -13.18 12.08 -43.50
CA ASN A 579 -12.93 13.07 -44.56
C ASN A 579 -11.45 13.20 -44.93
N LEU A 580 -11.18 12.98 -46.21
CA LEU A 580 -9.97 13.41 -46.92
C LEU A 580 -10.12 14.89 -47.29
N ASP A 581 -9.43 15.79 -46.58
CA ASP A 581 -9.10 17.10 -47.13
C ASP A 581 -7.95 17.77 -46.36
N ARG A 582 -6.75 17.76 -46.98
CA ARG A 582 -5.82 18.89 -47.12
C ARG A 582 -4.46 18.42 -47.65
N ARG A 583 -4.29 18.57 -48.95
CA ARG A 583 -2.98 18.63 -49.65
C ARG A 583 -2.47 20.08 -49.66
N ASN A 584 -1.15 20.17 -49.84
CA ASN A 584 -0.32 21.32 -50.27
C ASN A 584 0.23 22.25 -49.16
N ASN A 585 1.51 22.05 -48.83
CA ASN A 585 2.55 23.04 -49.18
C ASN A 585 3.95 22.42 -49.08
N TYR A 586 4.58 22.25 -50.25
CA TYR A 586 6.03 22.13 -50.44
C TYR A 586 6.53 23.48 -50.94
N GLN A 587 7.54 24.08 -50.30
CA GLN A 587 8.52 24.94 -50.97
C GLN A 587 9.80 25.11 -50.14
N ASN A 588 10.91 24.66 -50.75
CA ASN A 588 12.27 25.20 -50.76
C ASN A 588 13.04 25.51 -49.46
N ARG A 589 14.20 24.84 -49.31
CA ARG A 589 15.50 25.51 -49.55
C ARG A 589 16.65 24.52 -49.78
N SER A 590 17.44 24.83 -50.81
CA SER A 590 18.67 24.21 -51.28
C SER A 590 19.91 24.73 -50.53
N GLU A 591 20.96 23.92 -50.54
CA GLU A 591 22.39 24.28 -50.69
C GLU A 591 22.90 25.58 -50.04
N ARG A 592 23.55 25.44 -48.88
CA ARG A 592 24.99 25.68 -48.67
C ARG A 592 25.40 25.22 -47.27
#